data_AF-D0L5Q5-F1
#
_entry.id   AF-D0L5Q5-F1
#
_cell.length_a   1.000
_cell.length_b   1.000
_cell.length_c   1.000
_cell.angle_alpha   90.00
_cell.angle_beta   90.00
_cell.angle_gamma   90.00
#
_symmetry.space_group_name_H-M   'P 1'
#
loop_
_entity.id
_entity.type
_entity.pdbx_description
1 polymer ?
#
loop_
_entity_poly.entity_id
_entity_poly.type
_entity_poly.pdbx_seq_one_letter_code
_entity_poly.pdbx_strand_id
1 'polypeptide(L)'
;MTRWIPRWLTPHRAVLIALVLLTIAAFVVSASDPDFGFEPSSLAQWLLVAVGVSGVVTYLCAFIVRVPPNSDSWLITALILFFVLPGGSSENAVATVALGSAAAAVSK
;
A
#
# COMPACT_ATOMS: atom_id res chain seq x y z
N MET A 1 -26.85 -14.27 18.82
CA MET A 1 -25.53 -13.81 18.32
C MET A 1 -25.75 -12.59 17.44
N THR A 2 -25.67 -11.39 18.00
CA THR A 2 -25.80 -10.12 17.28
C THR A 2 -24.54 -9.89 16.46
N ARG A 3 -24.63 -9.97 15.12
CA ARG A 3 -23.55 -9.51 14.24
C ARG A 3 -23.45 -7.99 14.37
N TRP A 4 -22.51 -7.52 15.18
CA TRP A 4 -22.14 -6.11 15.33
C TRP A 4 -21.39 -5.54 14.11
N ILE A 5 -21.19 -6.35 13.08
CA ILE A 5 -20.46 -5.94 11.88
C ILE A 5 -21.47 -5.30 10.91
N PRO A 6 -21.28 -4.02 10.55
CA PRO A 6 -22.13 -3.35 9.58
C PRO A 6 -22.17 -4.11 8.25
N ARG A 7 -23.33 -4.19 7.58
CA ARG A 7 -23.51 -4.96 6.34
C ARG A 7 -22.59 -4.53 5.18
N TRP A 8 -22.04 -3.33 5.24
CA TRP A 8 -21.11 -2.78 4.24
C TRP A 8 -19.63 -3.11 4.54
N LEU A 9 -19.34 -3.64 5.73
CA LEU A 9 -17.98 -3.99 6.15
C LEU A 9 -17.67 -5.43 5.72
N THR A 10 -17.31 -5.59 4.45
CA THR A 10 -16.74 -6.85 3.95
C THR A 10 -15.35 -7.07 4.57
N PRO A 11 -14.85 -8.32 4.67
CA PRO A 11 -13.51 -8.58 5.17
C PRO A 11 -12.41 -7.79 4.46
N HIS A 12 -12.53 -7.61 3.13
CA HIS A 12 -11.60 -6.79 2.36
C HIS A 12 -11.63 -5.32 2.76
N ARG A 13 -12.82 -4.73 2.93
CA ARG A 13 -12.95 -3.34 3.35
C ARG A 13 -12.44 -3.12 4.77
N ALA A 14 -12.63 -4.08 5.66
CA ALA A 14 -12.07 -4.04 7.00
C ALA A 14 -10.53 -4.01 6.96
N VAL A 15 -9.91 -4.87 6.14
CA VAL A 15 -8.45 -4.89 5.96
C VAL A 15 -7.95 -3.58 5.35
N LEU A 16 -8.63 -3.07 4.32
CA LEU A 16 -8.27 -1.79 3.70
C LEU A 16 -8.31 -0.65 4.71
N ILE A 17 -9.39 -0.54 5.50
CA ILE A 17 -9.52 0.49 6.54
C ILE A 17 -8.41 0.33 7.59
N ALA A 18 -8.14 -0.89 8.05
CA ALA A 18 -7.09 -1.15 9.02
C ALA A 18 -5.70 -0.74 8.49
N LEU A 19 -5.40 -1.04 7.23
CA LEU A 19 -4.14 -0.64 6.58
C LEU A 19 -4.04 0.87 6.43
N VAL A 20 -5.12 1.55 6.03
CA VAL A 20 -5.15 3.02 5.94
C VAL A 20 -4.93 3.65 7.31
N LEU A 21 -5.60 3.16 8.35
CA LEU A 21 -5.40 3.63 9.73
C LEU A 21 -3.97 3.39 10.21
N LEU A 22 -3.40 2.24 9.87
CA LEU A 22 -2.01 1.92 10.20
C LEU A 22 -1.04 2.87 9.47
N THR A 23 -1.32 3.21 8.20
CA THR A 23 -0.51 4.19 7.45
C THR A 23 -0.58 5.55 8.14
N ILE A 24 -1.77 6.03 8.50
CA ILE A 24 -1.93 7.29 9.23
C ILE A 24 -1.16 7.25 10.56
N ALA A 25 -1.27 6.15 11.32
CA ALA A 25 -0.55 5.99 12.58
C ALA A 25 0.97 6.04 12.37
N ALA A 26 1.50 5.41 11.31
CA ALA A 26 2.92 5.48 10.97
C ALA A 26 3.39 6.92 10.70
N PHE A 27 2.60 7.74 9.99
CA PHE A 27 2.91 9.15 9.80
C PHE A 27 2.86 9.96 11.09
N VAL A 28 1.87 9.68 11.96
CA VAL A 28 1.75 10.37 13.26
C VAL A 28 2.96 10.07 14.14
N VAL A 29 3.38 8.80 14.22
CA VAL A 29 4.56 8.40 14.99
C VAL A 29 5.82 9.02 14.39
N SER A 30 6.01 8.92 13.07
CA SER A 30 7.14 9.53 12.35
C SER A 30 7.25 11.05 12.54
N ALA A 31 6.12 11.75 12.70
CA ALA A 31 6.10 13.19 12.96
C ALA A 31 6.31 13.55 14.43
N SER A 32 6.02 12.63 15.36
CA SER A 32 6.04 12.90 16.80
C SER A 32 7.30 12.36 17.51
N ASP A 33 7.93 11.36 16.91
CA ASP A 33 9.09 10.66 17.45
C ASP A 33 10.28 10.80 16.48
N PRO A 34 11.29 11.62 16.80
CA PRO A 34 12.46 11.82 15.94
C PRO A 34 13.39 10.59 15.89
N ASP A 35 13.27 9.66 16.85
CA ASP A 35 14.01 8.39 16.83
C ASP A 35 13.28 7.33 15.98
N PHE A 36 12.09 7.64 15.47
CA PHE A 36 11.43 6.82 14.47
C PHE A 36 12.29 6.81 13.19
N GLY A 37 12.75 5.62 12.79
CA GLY A 37 13.79 5.44 11.77
C GLY A 37 13.47 5.94 10.34
N PHE A 38 12.35 6.65 10.15
CA PHE A 38 11.96 7.27 8.88
C PHE A 38 11.37 8.65 9.11
N GLU A 39 11.85 9.64 8.34
CA GLU A 39 11.18 10.94 8.27
C GLU A 39 9.82 10.83 7.55
N PRO A 40 8.85 11.72 7.85
CA PRO A 40 7.56 11.75 7.18
C PRO A 40 7.67 11.95 5.66
N SER A 41 8.67 12.72 5.22
CA SER A 41 8.99 12.96 3.81
C SER A 41 9.34 11.67 3.07
N SER A 42 10.17 10.83 3.69
CA SER A 42 10.58 9.54 3.16
C SER A 42 9.37 8.61 3.11
N LEU A 43 8.60 8.49 4.20
CA LEU A 43 7.37 7.68 4.22
C LEU A 43 6.38 8.09 3.11
N ALA A 44 6.21 9.38 2.85
CA ALA A 44 5.36 9.86 1.77
C ALA A 44 5.85 9.40 0.39
N GLN A 45 7.15 9.50 0.13
CA GLN A 45 7.75 9.02 -1.12
C GLN A 45 7.51 7.52 -1.30
N TRP A 46 7.69 6.73 -0.24
CA TRP A 46 7.47 5.28 -0.25
C TRP A 46 6.04 4.90 -0.55
N LEU A 47 5.10 5.55 0.13
CA LEU A 47 3.68 5.34 -0.08
C LEU A 47 3.29 5.67 -1.53
N LEU A 48 3.78 6.79 -2.06
CA LEU A 48 3.50 7.21 -3.43
C LEU A 48 4.05 6.25 -4.46
N VAL A 49 5.27 5.72 -4.28
CA VAL A 49 5.85 4.73 -5.21
C VAL A 49 5.07 3.42 -5.15
N ALA A 50 4.79 2.89 -3.96
CA ALA A 50 4.06 1.65 -3.82
C ALA A 50 2.64 1.74 -4.41
N VAL A 51 1.88 2.79 -4.05
CA VAL A 51 0.52 3.02 -4.56
C VAL A 51 0.53 3.34 -6.05
N GLY A 52 1.44 4.22 -6.49
CA GLY A 52 1.54 4.65 -7.88
C GLY A 52 1.89 3.50 -8.81
N VAL A 53 2.95 2.73 -8.50
CA VAL A 53 3.39 1.61 -9.34
C VAL A 53 2.36 0.49 -9.33
N SER A 54 1.86 0.07 -8.16
CA SER A 54 0.83 -0.98 -8.11
C SER A 54 -0.45 -0.58 -8.84
N GLY A 55 -0.86 0.68 -8.73
CA GLY A 55 -1.99 1.24 -9.48
C GLY A 55 -1.74 1.18 -10.99
N VAL A 56 -0.69 1.85 -11.47
CA VAL A 56 -0.36 1.92 -12.91
C VAL A 56 -0.27 0.52 -13.52
N VAL A 57 0.46 -0.40 -12.89
CA VAL A 57 0.64 -1.76 -13.42
C VAL A 57 -0.67 -2.53 -13.41
N THR A 58 -1.46 -2.45 -12.33
CA THR A 58 -2.76 -3.14 -12.28
C THR A 58 -3.71 -2.64 -13.38
N TYR A 59 -3.82 -1.32 -13.56
CA TYR A 59 -4.71 -0.75 -14.58
C TYR A 59 -4.20 -1.02 -16.00
N LEU A 60 -2.88 -1.05 -16.21
CA LEU A 60 -2.28 -1.43 -17.48
C LEU A 60 -2.55 -2.91 -17.80
N CYS A 61 -2.37 -3.81 -16.84
CA CYS A 61 -2.72 -5.23 -16.98
C CYS A 61 -4.22 -5.42 -17.24
N ALA A 62 -5.08 -4.72 -16.50
CA ALA A 62 -6.52 -4.74 -16.72
C ALA A 62 -6.92 -4.26 -18.12
N PHE A 63 -6.25 -3.22 -18.62
CA PHE A 63 -6.44 -2.70 -19.98
C PHE A 63 -6.01 -3.73 -21.05
N ILE A 64 -4.86 -4.38 -20.86
CA ILE A 64 -4.32 -5.39 -21.79
C ILE A 64 -5.20 -6.66 -21.81
N VAL A 65 -5.56 -7.17 -20.63
CA VAL A 65 -6.31 -8.43 -20.46
C VAL A 65 -7.82 -8.21 -20.60
N ARG A 66 -8.29 -6.96 -20.64
CA ARG A 66 -9.70 -6.55 -20.75
C ARG A 66 -10.58 -7.08 -19.61
N VAL A 67 -10.01 -7.23 -18.43
CA VAL A 67 -10.71 -7.63 -17.20
C VAL A 67 -10.72 -6.44 -16.25
N PRO A 68 -11.89 -6.02 -15.73
CA PRO A 68 -11.95 -4.88 -14.81
C PRO A 68 -11.14 -5.16 -13.54
N PRO A 69 -10.33 -4.20 -13.08
CA PRO A 69 -9.51 -4.40 -11.89
C PRO A 69 -10.40 -4.45 -10.65
N ASN A 70 -10.12 -5.38 -9.74
CA ASN A 70 -10.77 -5.39 -8.43
C ASN A 70 -10.28 -4.19 -7.60
N SER A 71 -11.16 -3.19 -7.44
CA SER A 71 -10.83 -1.86 -6.91
C SER A 71 -10.19 -1.88 -5.52
N ASP A 72 -10.54 -2.83 -4.65
CA ASP A 72 -10.02 -2.88 -3.28
C ASP A 72 -8.68 -3.65 -3.20
N SER A 73 -8.48 -4.66 -4.04
CA SER A 73 -7.35 -5.61 -3.92
C SER A 73 -6.00 -5.02 -4.31
N TRP A 74 -5.96 -4.16 -5.33
CA TRP A 74 -4.69 -3.54 -5.75
C TRP A 74 -4.15 -2.58 -4.68
N LEU A 75 -5.05 -1.83 -4.04
CA LEU A 75 -4.70 -0.88 -2.99
C LEU A 75 -4.28 -1.58 -1.69
N ILE A 76 -4.97 -2.67 -1.31
CA ILE A 76 -4.56 -3.50 -0.16
C ILE A 76 -3.11 -3.99 -0.36
N THR A 77 -2.76 -4.49 -1.54
CA THR A 77 -1.38 -4.93 -1.80
C THR A 77 -0.39 -3.79 -1.78
N ALA A 78 -0.71 -2.63 -2.37
CA ALA A 78 0.17 -1.47 -2.30
C ALA A 78 0.47 -1.05 -0.85
N LEU A 79 -0.56 -1.03 0.01
CA LEU A 79 -0.42 -0.69 1.43
C LEU A 79 0.35 -1.76 2.20
N ILE A 80 0.18 -3.05 1.90
CA ILE A 80 1.01 -4.11 2.50
C ILE A 80 2.47 -3.93 2.10
N LEU A 81 2.75 -3.68 0.82
CA LEU A 81 4.12 -3.50 0.34
C LEU A 81 4.79 -2.27 0.92
N PHE A 82 4.03 -1.20 1.19
CA PHE A 82 4.51 -0.04 1.92
C PHE A 82 5.10 -0.39 3.30
N PHE A 83 4.53 -1.39 3.99
CA PHE A 83 5.05 -1.83 5.29
C PHE A 83 6.11 -2.95 5.22
N VAL A 84 6.05 -3.77 4.17
CA VAL A 84 6.87 -5.00 4.08
C VAL A 84 8.15 -4.80 3.28
N LEU A 85 8.12 -3.98 2.23
CA LEU A 85 9.33 -3.72 1.45
C LEU A 85 10.22 -2.73 2.22
N PRO A 86 11.54 -2.99 2.28
CA PRO A 86 12.47 -2.16 3.03
C PRO A 86 12.61 -0.79 2.37
N GLY A 87 11.83 0.17 2.85
CA GLY A 87 11.84 1.56 2.44
C GLY A 87 12.99 2.35 3.07
N GLY A 88 14.24 1.90 2.92
CA GLY A 88 15.42 2.44 3.63
C GLY A 88 16.07 3.69 3.01
N SER A 89 17.04 4.29 3.72
CA SER A 89 17.89 5.40 3.23
C SER A 89 18.95 4.99 2.19
N SER A 90 18.86 3.80 1.61
CA SER A 90 19.82 3.34 0.60
C SER A 90 19.50 3.91 -0.78
N GLU A 91 20.53 4.19 -1.59
CA GLU A 91 20.39 4.77 -2.95
C GLU A 91 19.45 3.97 -3.87
N ASN A 92 19.24 2.68 -3.59
CA ASN A 92 18.44 1.77 -4.42
C ASN A 92 17.04 1.52 -3.89
N ALA A 93 16.69 2.12 -2.76
CA ALA A 93 15.53 1.72 -2.01
C ALA A 93 14.23 1.98 -2.83
N VAL A 94 14.13 3.14 -3.50
CA VAL A 94 13.00 3.48 -4.39
C VAL A 94 12.84 2.47 -5.53
N ALA A 95 13.95 2.02 -6.11
CA ALA A 95 13.94 1.01 -7.17
C ALA A 95 13.45 -0.34 -6.64
N THR A 96 13.83 -0.72 -5.41
CA THR A 96 13.33 -1.94 -4.75
C THR A 96 11.82 -1.90 -4.56
N VAL A 97 11.27 -0.79 -4.07
CA VAL A 97 9.81 -0.67 -3.89
C VAL A 97 9.08 -0.62 -5.22
N ALA A 98 9.62 0.08 -6.22
CA ALA A 98 9.03 0.09 -7.56
C ALA A 98 9.00 -1.31 -8.18
N LEU A 99 10.13 -2.03 -8.17
CA LEU A 99 10.22 -3.38 -8.73
C LEU A 99 9.35 -4.39 -7.98
N GLY A 100 9.36 -4.35 -6.64
CA GLY A 100 8.51 -5.21 -5.82
C GLY A 100 7.02 -4.95 -6.05
N SER A 101 6.64 -3.68 -6.16
CA SER A 101 5.25 -3.25 -6.43
C SER A 101 4.79 -3.63 -7.83
N ALA A 102 5.67 -3.54 -8.82
CA ALA A 102 5.39 -3.98 -10.19
C ALA A 102 5.23 -5.50 -10.24
N ALA A 103 6.18 -6.26 -9.67
CA ALA A 103 6.14 -7.71 -9.65
C ALA A 103 4.87 -8.25 -8.96
N ALA A 104 4.50 -7.68 -7.82
CA ALA A 104 3.29 -8.04 -7.09
C ALA A 104 1.99 -7.65 -7.81
N ALA A 105 2.02 -6.62 -8.66
CA ALA A 105 0.86 -6.23 -9.46
C ALA A 105 0.68 -7.12 -10.70
N VAL A 106 1.77 -7.60 -11.31
CA VAL A 106 1.73 -8.53 -12.46
C VAL A 106 1.35 -9.95 -12.05
N SER A 107 1.73 -10.40 -10.85
CA SER A 107 1.54 -11.80 -10.41
C SER A 107 0.14 -12.14 -9.89
N LYS A 108 -0.79 -11.19 -9.92
CA LYS A 108 -2.20 -11.39 -9.53
C LYS A 108 -3.06 -11.79 -10.71
#